data_AF-A0A615A6M5-F1
#
_entry.id   AF-A0A615A6M5-F1
#
_cell.length_a   1.000
_cell.length_b   1.000
_cell.length_c   1.000
_cell.angle_alpha   90.00
_cell.angle_beta   90.00
_cell.angle_gamma   90.00
#
_symmetry.space_group_name_H-M   'P 1'
#
loop_
_entity.id
_entity.type
_entity.pdbx_description
1 polymer ?
#
loop_
_entity_poly.entity_id
_entity_poly.type
_entity_poly.pdbx_seq_one_letter_code
_entity_poly.pdbx_strand_id
1 'polypeptide(L)'
;MNTFNADKIRSELDVLAKETMPGCGLIYELYQRRLSAAIDNFVATLPAEQHAQAFELARQEFDYLSAEDIADEIRRDSENGYCSHGIDRNCCPLGCGDLDDY
;
A
#
# COMPACT_ATOMS: atom_id res chain seq x y z
N MET A 1 8.28 -22.65 19.87
CA MET A 1 8.10 -22.26 18.45
C MET A 1 6.71 -21.68 18.32
N ASN A 2 6.60 -20.39 18.03
CA ASN A 2 5.31 -19.76 17.76
C ASN A 2 4.96 -20.07 16.30
N THR A 3 4.12 -21.08 16.08
CA THR A 3 3.77 -21.55 14.73
C THR A 3 3.04 -20.46 13.96
N PHE A 4 3.43 -20.22 12.71
CA PHE A 4 2.75 -19.30 11.81
C PHE A 4 1.30 -19.74 11.57
N ASN A 5 0.33 -18.85 11.80
CA ASN A 5 -1.09 -19.12 11.59
C ASN A 5 -1.60 -18.32 10.39
N ALA A 6 -1.55 -18.94 9.21
CA ALA A 6 -1.91 -18.29 7.94
C ALA A 6 -3.35 -17.77 7.94
N ASP A 7 -4.31 -18.52 8.49
CA ASP A 7 -5.73 -18.13 8.49
C ASP A 7 -5.99 -16.90 9.35
N LYS A 8 -5.31 -16.81 10.49
CA LYS A 8 -5.36 -15.61 11.33
C LYS A 8 -4.78 -14.42 10.58
N ILE A 9 -3.58 -14.54 10.03
CA ILE A 9 -2.93 -13.44 9.28
C ILE A 9 -3.81 -13.00 8.11
N ARG A 10 -4.35 -13.95 7.33
CA ARG A 10 -5.28 -13.66 6.22
C ARG A 10 -6.51 -12.87 6.69
N SER A 11 -7.07 -13.24 7.83
CA SER A 11 -8.23 -12.55 8.40
C SER A 11 -7.89 -11.10 8.76
N GLU A 12 -6.71 -10.86 9.34
CA GLU A 12 -6.24 -9.49 9.64
C GLU A 12 -5.99 -8.68 8.35
N LEU A 13 -5.36 -9.29 7.33
CA LEU A 13 -5.14 -8.64 6.03
C LEU A 13 -6.46 -8.28 5.31
N ASP A 14 -7.46 -9.14 5.39
CA ASP A 14 -8.81 -8.88 4.84
C ASP A 14 -9.51 -7.71 5.57
N VAL A 15 -9.33 -7.59 6.89
CA VAL A 15 -9.80 -6.42 7.64
C VAL A 15 -9.09 -5.16 7.17
N LEU A 16 -7.75 -5.17 7.07
CA LEU A 16 -6.97 -4.03 6.60
C LEU A 16 -7.40 -3.58 5.19
N ALA A 17 -7.62 -4.52 4.27
CA ALA A 17 -8.12 -4.22 2.93
C ALA A 17 -9.49 -3.52 2.97
N LYS A 18 -10.44 -4.06 3.75
CA LYS A 18 -11.79 -3.48 3.90
C LYS A 18 -11.78 -2.09 4.55
N GLU A 19 -10.89 -1.86 5.51
CA GLU A 19 -10.76 -0.57 6.19
C GLU A 19 -9.99 0.47 5.36
N THR A 20 -9.10 0.03 4.48
CA THR A 20 -8.31 0.92 3.60
C THR A 20 -9.12 1.39 2.40
N MET A 21 -9.99 0.55 1.85
CA MET A 21 -10.80 0.89 0.67
C MET A 21 -11.56 2.23 0.82
N PRO A 22 -12.27 2.49 1.94
CA PRO A 22 -12.83 3.81 2.23
C PRO A 22 -11.76 4.90 2.29
N GLY A 23 -11.94 5.97 1.52
CA GLY A 23 -11.05 7.13 1.54
C GLY A 23 -9.93 7.12 0.50
N CYS A 24 -9.85 6.08 -0.35
CA CYS A 24 -8.93 6.03 -1.48
C CYS A 24 -9.50 6.64 -2.77
N GLY A 25 -10.71 7.22 -2.73
CA GLY A 25 -11.31 7.89 -3.88
C GLY A 25 -11.56 7.00 -5.10
N LEU A 26 -11.59 5.67 -4.90
CA LEU A 26 -11.61 4.64 -5.96
C LEU A 26 -10.38 4.69 -6.89
N ILE A 27 -9.26 5.23 -6.41
CA ILE A 27 -7.98 5.23 -7.12
C ILE A 27 -7.19 4.01 -6.66
N TYR A 28 -6.87 3.11 -7.59
CA TYR A 28 -6.26 1.82 -7.29
C TYR A 28 -4.87 1.98 -6.68
N GLU A 29 -4.04 2.85 -7.25
CA GLU A 29 -2.67 3.12 -6.81
C GLU A 29 -2.66 3.69 -5.38
N LEU A 30 -3.62 4.59 -5.07
CA LEU A 30 -3.75 5.15 -3.72
C LEU A 30 -4.18 4.09 -2.71
N TYR A 31 -5.13 3.22 -3.09
CA TYR A 31 -5.52 2.08 -2.27
C TYR A 31 -4.34 1.14 -2.01
N GLN A 32 -3.63 0.75 -3.06
CA GLN A 32 -2.50 -0.17 -2.99
C GLN A 32 -1.39 0.35 -2.08
N ARG A 33 -1.04 1.64 -2.20
CA ARG A 33 -0.03 2.30 -1.37
C ARG A 33 -0.44 2.35 0.10
N ARG A 34 -1.69 2.71 0.39
CA ARG A 34 -2.21 2.77 1.76
C ARG A 34 -2.35 1.39 2.39
N LEU A 35 -2.83 0.41 1.63
CA LEU A 35 -2.93 -0.97 2.08
C LEU A 35 -1.54 -1.50 2.43
N SER A 36 -0.56 -1.29 1.54
CA SER A 36 0.81 -1.74 1.76
C SER A 36 1.41 -1.13 3.02
N ALA A 37 1.22 0.17 3.26
CA ALA A 37 1.64 0.81 4.50
C ALA A 37 0.92 0.24 5.73
N ALA A 38 -0.36 -0.10 5.63
CA ALA A 38 -1.11 -0.73 6.72
C ALA A 38 -0.58 -2.14 7.02
N ILE A 39 -0.26 -2.92 5.98
CA ILE A 39 0.33 -4.25 6.08
C ILE A 39 1.73 -4.17 6.69
N ASP A 40 2.58 -3.24 6.25
CA ASP A 40 3.91 -3.03 6.84
C ASP A 40 3.82 -2.77 8.35
N ASN A 41 2.90 -1.89 8.76
CA ASN A 41 2.65 -1.59 10.17
C ASN A 41 2.17 -2.82 10.94
N PHE A 42 1.25 -3.60 10.37
CA PHE A 42 0.76 -4.83 10.98
C PHE A 42 1.86 -5.88 11.11
N VAL A 43 2.63 -6.13 10.05
CA VAL A 43 3.73 -7.11 10.06
C VAL A 43 4.79 -6.72 11.08
N ALA A 44 5.08 -5.42 11.26
CA ALA A 44 6.00 -4.94 12.30
C ALA A 44 5.56 -5.30 13.73
N THR A 45 4.28 -5.60 13.97
CA THR A 45 3.79 -6.08 15.29
C THR A 45 3.99 -7.59 15.50
N LEU A 46 4.27 -8.34 14.44
CA LEU A 46 4.47 -9.79 14.49
C LEU A 46 5.91 -10.12 14.92
N PRO A 47 6.15 -11.35 15.43
CA PRO A 47 7.50 -11.86 15.61
C PRO A 47 8.29 -11.84 14.29
N ALA A 48 9.56 -11.45 14.34
CA ALA A 48 10.41 -11.28 13.15
C ALA A 48 10.50 -12.55 12.29
N GLU A 49 10.46 -13.73 12.92
CA GLU A 49 10.46 -15.02 12.20
C GLU A 49 9.22 -15.24 11.32
N GLN A 50 8.13 -14.50 11.54
CA GLN A 50 6.88 -14.60 10.76
C GLN A 50 6.78 -13.56 9.64
N HIS A 51 7.66 -12.54 9.60
CA HIS A 51 7.54 -11.41 8.67
C HIS A 51 7.55 -11.86 7.21
N ALA A 52 8.52 -12.70 6.84
CA ALA A 52 8.65 -13.20 5.47
C ALA A 52 7.39 -13.96 5.02
N GLN A 53 6.80 -14.77 5.91
CA GLN A 53 5.60 -15.54 5.61
C GLN A 53 4.36 -14.64 5.49
N ALA A 54 4.26 -13.60 6.33
CA ALA A 54 3.16 -12.64 6.28
C ALA A 54 3.20 -11.78 5.01
N PHE A 55 4.39 -11.28 4.61
CA PHE A 55 4.55 -10.54 3.36
C PHE A 55 4.30 -11.41 2.13
N GLU A 56 4.74 -12.66 2.14
CA GLU A 56 4.47 -13.58 1.03
C GLU A 56 2.97 -13.82 0.86
N LEU A 57 2.25 -14.08 1.97
CA LEU A 57 0.79 -14.21 1.95
C LEU A 57 0.12 -12.93 1.43
N ALA A 58 0.58 -11.77 1.89
CA ALA A 58 0.07 -10.48 1.45
C ALA A 58 0.26 -10.25 -0.06
N ARG A 59 1.39 -10.65 -0.64
CA ARG A 59 1.63 -10.56 -2.11
C ARG A 59 0.79 -11.53 -2.91
N GLN A 60 0.51 -12.72 -2.37
CA GLN A 60 -0.21 -13.77 -3.09
C GLN A 60 -1.71 -13.53 -3.15
N GLU A 61 -2.27 -12.95 -2.08
CA GLU A 61 -3.73 -12.87 -1.91
C GLU A 61 -4.27 -11.44 -1.85
N PHE A 62 -3.40 -10.44 -1.72
CA PHE A 62 -3.76 -9.03 -1.61
C PHE A 62 -2.84 -8.20 -2.52
N ASP A 63 -3.14 -6.90 -2.66
CA ASP A 63 -2.40 -5.99 -3.54
C ASP A 63 -1.11 -5.43 -2.89
N TYR A 64 -0.44 -6.18 -2.01
CA TYR A 64 0.74 -5.67 -1.30
C TYR A 64 1.90 -5.37 -2.25
N LEU A 65 2.49 -4.18 -2.09
CA LEU A 65 3.76 -3.78 -2.70
C LEU A 65 4.80 -3.44 -1.64
N SER A 66 6.07 -3.70 -1.95
CA SER A 66 7.15 -3.23 -1.10
C SER A 66 7.29 -1.70 -1.19
N ALA A 67 7.92 -1.10 -0.18
CA ALA A 67 8.24 0.33 -0.21
C ALA A 67 9.12 0.72 -1.41
N GLU A 68 9.98 -0.19 -1.88
CA GLU A 68 10.82 0.02 -3.07
C GLU A 68 9.97 0.05 -4.34
N ASP A 69 9.06 -0.92 -4.52
CA ASP A 69 8.16 -0.97 -5.68
C ASP A 69 7.26 0.28 -5.76
N ILE A 70 6.72 0.72 -4.61
CA ILE A 70 5.91 1.95 -4.51
C ILE A 70 6.73 3.18 -4.90
N ALA A 71 7.98 3.29 -4.44
CA ALA A 71 8.83 4.43 -4.78
C ALA A 71 9.14 4.46 -6.28
N ASP A 72 9.37 3.30 -6.89
CA ASP A 72 9.60 3.16 -8.32
C ASP A 72 8.35 3.48 -9.16
N GLU A 73 7.15 3.10 -8.69
CA GLU A 73 5.88 3.52 -9.30
C GLU A 73 5.68 5.03 -9.22
N ILE A 74 5.85 5.64 -8.03
CA ILE A 74 5.70 7.09 -7.86
C ILE A 74 6.68 7.86 -8.76
N ARG A 75 7.92 7.38 -8.90
CA ARG A 75 8.90 7.98 -9.82
C ARG A 75 8.39 7.94 -11.26
N ARG A 76 7.96 6.76 -11.74
CA ARG A 76 7.41 6.59 -13.10
C ARG A 76 6.16 7.42 -13.33
N ASP A 77 5.26 7.48 -12.35
CA ASP A 77 4.06 8.31 -12.39
C ASP A 77 4.42 9.79 -12.55
N SER A 78 5.38 10.27 -11.76
CA SER A 78 5.85 11.65 -11.81
C SER A 78 6.46 12.03 -13.17
N GLU A 79 7.23 11.11 -13.78
CA GLU A 79 7.79 11.28 -15.12
C GLU A 79 6.69 11.39 -16.20
N ASN A 80 5.49 10.86 -15.93
CA ASN A 80 4.33 10.87 -16.82
C ASN A 80 3.29 11.94 -16.46
N GLY A 81 3.57 12.82 -15.48
CA GLY A 81 2.67 13.91 -15.08
C GLY A 81 1.57 13.52 -14.06
N TYR A 82 1.66 12.32 -13.48
CA TYR A 82 0.78 11.90 -12.39
C TYR A 82 1.37 12.28 -11.04
N CYS A 83 0.52 12.63 -10.07
CA CYS A 83 0.94 12.84 -8.69
C CYS A 83 1.12 11.52 -7.94
N SER A 84 1.71 11.57 -6.74
CA SER A 84 1.86 10.41 -5.85
C SER A 84 0.54 9.78 -5.37
N HIS A 85 -0.61 10.34 -5.76
CA HIS A 85 -1.93 9.76 -5.52
C HIS A 85 -2.50 9.02 -6.74
N GLY A 86 -1.76 8.90 -7.84
CA GLY A 86 -2.17 8.14 -9.04
C GLY A 86 -3.14 8.90 -9.97
N ILE A 87 -3.24 10.22 -9.83
CA ILE A 87 -4.09 11.07 -10.69
C ILE A 87 -3.20 12.04 -11.45
N ASP A 88 -3.62 12.46 -12.65
CA ASP A 88 -3.05 13.63 -13.33
C ASP A 88 -2.85 14.76 -12.31
N ARG A 89 -1.63 15.28 -12.23
CA ARG A 89 -1.22 16.23 -11.19
C ARG A 89 -2.17 17.44 -11.12
N ASN A 90 -2.67 17.91 -12.27
CA ASN A 90 -3.55 19.08 -12.37
C ASN A 90 -5.03 18.76 -12.13
N CYS A 91 -5.39 17.48 -12.02
CA CYS A 91 -6.75 17.03 -11.70
C CYS A 91 -6.86 16.46 -10.28
N CYS A 92 -5.77 16.41 -9.52
CA CYS A 92 -5.79 15.87 -8.17
C CYS A 92 -6.58 16.80 -7.23
N PRO A 93 -7.61 16.30 -6.51
CA PRO A 93 -8.44 17.13 -5.62
C PRO A 93 -7.69 17.68 -4.40
N LEU A 94 -6.48 17.17 -4.13
CA LEU A 94 -5.60 17.68 -3.09
C LEU A 94 -4.80 18.92 -3.54
N GLY A 95 -4.93 19.35 -4.81
CA GLY A 95 -4.19 20.50 -5.33
C GLY A 95 -2.72 20.19 -5.63
N CYS A 96 -2.37 18.96 -6.01
CA CYS A 96 -0.98 18.60 -6.30
C CYS A 96 -0.37 19.38 -7.47
N GLY A 97 -1.19 19.93 -8.37
CA GLY A 97 -0.76 20.82 -9.46
C GLY A 97 -0.32 22.21 -9.01
N ASP A 98 -0.76 22.62 -7.81
CA ASP A 98 -0.46 23.94 -7.25
C ASP A 98 0.83 23.94 -6.41
N LEU A 99 1.42 22.77 -6.18
CA LEU A 99 2.72 22.65 -5.52
C LEU A 99 3.79 23.05 -6.54
N ASP A 100 4.37 24.25 -6.41
CA ASP A 100 5.52 24.65 -7.23
C ASP A 100 6.71 23.71 -7.00
N ASP A 101 7.44 23.38 -8.08
CA ASP A 101 8.69 22.60 -8.00
C ASP A 101 9.84 23.50 -7.50
N TYR A 102 9.85 23.85 -6.20
CA TYR A 102 10.93 24.63 -5.54
C TYR A 102 12.13 23.78 -5.13
#